data_AF-A0A8S4G3B2-F1
#
_entry.id   AF-A0A8S4G3B2-F1
#
_cell.length_a   1.000
_cell.length_b   1.000
_cell.length_c   1.000
_cell.angle_alpha   90.00
_cell.angle_beta   90.00
_cell.angle_gamma   90.00
#
_symmetry.space_group_name_H-M   'P 1'
#
loop_
_entity.id
_entity.type
_entity.pdbx_description
1 polymer ?
#
loop_
_entity_poly.entity_id
_entity_poly.type
_entity_poly.pdbx_seq_one_letter_code
_entity_poly.pdbx_strand_id
1 'polypeptide(L)'
;MSLDEISELFARLPRNPPSRPQSVQIPPRSGKVLGRSRKLGKEILAMPTRVWRRFEAARGSLKLRVEELAADRYDEAVAMLLKHFTADEPPCKHIEVHKHPAALAALERLWRGALAQGVSVACVVDDDAEAPELVGVNVLAVAGREDKDEVFQSDDPVWAALYGAVDLVSRSVDICQHFAVERYLTAFGLVVAPQYRGMAVGKEILLAR
;
A
#
# COMPACT_ATOMS: atom_id res chain seq x y z
N MET A 1 4.11 19.81 -15.24
CA MET A 1 2.83 19.50 -15.89
C MET A 1 1.74 19.95 -14.93
N SER A 2 0.79 20.79 -15.34
CA SER A 2 -0.31 21.28 -14.49
C SER A 2 -1.43 20.25 -14.36
N LEU A 3 -2.34 20.44 -13.40
CA LEU A 3 -3.56 19.61 -13.28
C LEU A 3 -4.40 19.64 -14.57
N ASP A 4 -4.38 20.76 -15.30
CA ASP A 4 -5.06 20.90 -16.59
C ASP A 4 -4.39 20.03 -17.66
N GLU A 5 -3.06 19.98 -17.71
CA GLU A 5 -2.32 19.16 -18.67
C GLU A 5 -2.49 17.65 -18.40
N ILE A 6 -2.63 17.27 -17.13
CA ILE A 6 -2.97 15.89 -16.73
C ILE A 6 -4.39 15.55 -17.19
N SER A 7 -5.37 16.43 -16.92
CA SER A 7 -6.77 16.26 -17.35
C SER A 7 -6.89 16.14 -18.89
N GLU A 8 -6.11 16.92 -19.62
CA GLU A 8 -6.08 16.89 -21.08
C GLU A 8 -5.45 15.60 -21.63
N LEU A 9 -4.45 15.06 -20.93
CA LEU A 9 -3.86 13.75 -21.24
C LEU A 9 -4.88 12.62 -21.06
N PHE A 10 -5.68 12.65 -19.98
CA PHE A 10 -6.77 11.71 -19.75
C PHE A 10 -7.89 11.83 -20.79
N ALA A 11 -8.19 13.05 -21.26
CA ALA A 11 -9.22 13.28 -22.26
C ALA A 11 -8.90 12.66 -23.64
N ARG A 12 -7.61 12.42 -23.93
CA ARG A 12 -7.11 11.88 -25.22
C ARG A 12 -7.03 10.34 -25.26
N LEU A 13 -7.29 9.66 -24.14
CA LEU A 13 -7.31 8.20 -24.11
C LEU A 13 -8.62 7.66 -24.72
N PRO A 14 -8.58 6.52 -25.44
CA PRO A 14 -9.76 5.92 -26.03
C PRO A 14 -10.76 5.52 -24.94
N ARG A 15 -11.92 6.19 -24.91
CA ARG A 15 -13.02 5.87 -23.99
C ARG A 15 -13.87 4.76 -24.60
N ASN A 16 -13.80 3.55 -24.06
CA ASN A 16 -14.90 2.60 -24.21
C ASN A 16 -15.91 2.89 -23.09
N PRO A 17 -17.13 3.35 -23.37
CA PRO A 17 -18.09 3.60 -22.32
C PRO A 17 -18.67 2.27 -21.81
N PRO A 18 -18.59 1.95 -20.51
CA PRO A 18 -19.49 0.97 -19.95
C PRO A 18 -20.89 1.58 -19.85
N SER A 19 -21.91 0.78 -20.14
CA SER A 19 -23.32 1.09 -19.91
C SER A 19 -23.54 1.54 -18.46
N ARG A 20 -24.21 2.69 -18.30
CA ARG A 20 -24.47 3.42 -17.05
C ARG A 20 -25.04 2.50 -15.94
N PRO A 21 -24.32 2.22 -14.84
CA PRO A 21 -24.94 1.64 -13.66
C PRO A 21 -25.66 2.73 -12.87
N GLN A 22 -26.78 2.36 -12.25
CA GLN A 22 -27.55 3.24 -11.38
C GLN A 22 -26.75 3.58 -10.11
N SER A 23 -26.84 4.83 -9.66
CA SER A 23 -26.25 5.30 -8.41
C SER A 23 -26.82 4.52 -7.23
N VAL A 24 -26.01 3.69 -6.58
CA VAL A 24 -26.36 3.01 -5.33
C VAL A 24 -25.46 3.55 -4.24
N GLN A 25 -26.06 4.11 -3.19
CA GLN A 25 -25.37 4.50 -1.98
C GLN A 25 -24.78 3.26 -1.31
N ILE A 26 -23.50 3.31 -0.94
CA ILE A 26 -22.81 2.25 -0.20
C ILE A 26 -23.43 2.13 1.20
N PRO A 27 -24.10 1.03 1.57
CA PRO A 27 -24.46 0.81 2.96
C PRO A 27 -23.24 0.28 3.72
N PRO A 28 -23.02 0.70 4.98
CA PRO A 28 -22.05 0.03 5.84
C PRO A 28 -22.49 -1.42 6.03
N ARG A 29 -21.60 -2.38 5.72
CA ARG A 29 -21.89 -3.80 5.91
C ARG A 29 -22.17 -4.06 7.40
N SER A 30 -23.42 -4.35 7.71
CA SER A 30 -23.90 -4.74 9.04
C SER A 30 -23.42 -6.17 9.35
N GLY A 31 -22.26 -6.27 10.01
CA GLY A 31 -21.90 -7.46 10.76
C GLY A 31 -22.84 -7.60 11.94
N LYS A 32 -23.69 -8.64 11.97
CA LYS A 32 -24.51 -8.98 13.13
C LYS A 32 -23.59 -9.25 14.33
N VAL A 33 -23.64 -8.37 15.33
CA VAL A 33 -23.10 -8.63 16.66
C VAL A 33 -24.13 -9.46 17.41
N LEU A 34 -23.83 -10.73 17.68
CA LEU A 34 -24.50 -11.50 18.72
C LEU A 34 -23.48 -11.90 19.78
N GLY A 35 -23.63 -11.31 20.97
CA GLY A 35 -22.61 -11.29 22.01
C GLY A 35 -22.42 -12.60 22.77
N ARG A 36 -21.24 -12.70 23.39
CA ARG A 36 -21.08 -13.02 24.82
C ARG A 36 -19.68 -12.60 25.26
N SER A 37 -19.65 -11.60 26.13
CA SER A 37 -18.45 -11.09 26.76
C SER A 37 -17.84 -12.16 27.68
N ARG A 38 -16.62 -12.57 27.40
CA ARG A 38 -15.68 -13.07 28.40
C ARG A 38 -14.41 -12.24 28.26
N LYS A 39 -14.12 -11.44 29.29
CA LYS A 39 -12.84 -10.74 29.45
C LYS A 39 -11.75 -11.81 29.53
N LEU A 40 -11.02 -12.01 28.44
CA LEU A 40 -9.74 -12.70 28.44
C LEU A 40 -8.71 -11.62 28.10
N GLY A 41 -7.77 -11.38 29.02
CA GLY A 41 -6.67 -10.46 28.79
C GLY A 41 -5.94 -10.89 27.51
N LYS A 42 -5.88 -10.01 26.52
CA LYS A 42 -5.13 -10.22 25.29
C LYS A 42 -3.65 -9.95 25.59
N GLU A 43 -2.97 -10.93 26.17
CA GLU A 43 -1.60 -11.17 25.76
C GLU A 43 -1.70 -11.82 24.38
N ILE A 44 -1.70 -10.99 23.33
CA ILE A 44 -1.42 -11.49 21.99
C ILE A 44 0.07 -11.84 22.03
N LEU A 45 0.41 -13.10 22.22
CA LEU A 45 1.74 -13.57 21.90
C LEU A 45 1.97 -13.23 20.43
N ALA A 46 2.87 -12.27 20.16
CA ALA A 46 3.34 -12.00 18.82
C ALA A 46 3.91 -13.30 18.26
N MET A 47 3.21 -13.88 17.28
CA MET A 47 3.74 -15.05 16.58
C MET A 47 4.96 -14.62 15.77
N PRO A 48 6.04 -15.42 15.75
CA PRO A 48 7.23 -15.06 14.99
C PRO A 48 6.87 -14.88 13.52
N THR A 49 7.19 -13.71 12.97
CA THR A 49 6.97 -13.38 11.56
C THR A 49 7.87 -14.23 10.69
N ARG A 50 7.38 -14.62 9.51
CA ARG A 50 8.21 -15.38 8.57
C ARG A 50 9.29 -14.47 7.99
N VAL A 51 10.55 -14.88 8.13
CA VAL A 51 11.69 -14.23 7.47
C VAL A 51 11.85 -14.79 6.05
N TRP A 52 11.84 -13.91 5.06
CA TRP A 52 11.98 -14.24 3.64
C TRP A 52 13.41 -14.09 3.15
N ARG A 53 14.15 -13.11 3.67
CA ARG A 53 15.51 -12.80 3.22
C ARG A 53 16.37 -12.24 4.35
N ARG A 54 17.67 -12.54 4.33
CA ARG A 54 18.71 -11.89 5.15
C ARG A 54 19.80 -11.38 4.24
N PHE A 55 20.36 -10.23 4.56
CA PHE A 55 21.45 -9.63 3.79
C PHE A 55 22.27 -8.70 4.68
N GLU A 56 23.48 -8.40 4.22
CA GLU A 56 24.36 -7.42 4.86
C GLU A 56 24.47 -6.19 3.96
N ALA A 57 24.14 -5.02 4.50
CA ALA A 57 24.32 -3.77 3.80
C ALA A 57 25.80 -3.42 3.71
N ALA A 58 26.29 -3.17 2.48
CA ALA A 58 27.70 -2.89 2.22
C ALA A 58 28.23 -1.68 3.02
N ARG A 59 27.37 -0.71 3.34
CA ARG A 59 27.73 0.45 4.16
C ARG A 59 27.54 0.11 5.64
N GLY A 60 28.65 -0.18 6.32
CA GLY A 60 28.68 -0.38 7.77
C GLY A 60 28.44 -1.82 8.24
N SER A 61 28.43 -2.80 7.33
CA SER A 61 28.21 -4.23 7.66
C SER A 61 26.94 -4.47 8.49
N LEU A 62 25.91 -3.64 8.27
CA LEU A 62 24.65 -3.74 8.98
C LEU A 62 23.89 -4.97 8.48
N LYS A 63 23.61 -5.91 9.38
CA LYS A 63 22.80 -7.08 9.09
C LYS A 63 21.33 -6.68 9.11
N LEU A 64 20.63 -7.03 8.04
CA LEU A 64 19.23 -6.70 7.82
C LEU A 64 18.48 -7.94 7.39
N ARG A 65 17.18 -7.97 7.69
CA ARG A 65 16.28 -9.02 7.22
C ARG A 65 14.98 -8.45 6.68
N VAL A 66 14.41 -9.16 5.71
CA VAL A 66 13.07 -8.89 5.21
C VAL A 66 12.14 -9.99 5.72
N GLU A 67 11.06 -9.58 6.36
CA GLU A 67 10.08 -10.46 7.01
C GLU A 67 8.64 -10.01 6.69
N GLU A 68 7.68 -10.88 6.99
CA GLU A 68 6.27 -10.48 7.04
C GLU A 68 6.09 -9.30 8.00
N LEU A 69 5.35 -8.28 7.59
CA LEU A 69 5.04 -7.16 8.47
C LEU A 69 4.00 -7.59 9.50
N ALA A 70 4.38 -7.62 10.78
CA ALA A 70 3.49 -7.94 11.88
C ALA A 70 2.36 -6.91 12.04
N ALA A 71 1.17 -7.38 12.42
CA ALA A 71 -0.04 -6.55 12.52
C ALA A 71 0.03 -5.46 13.60
N ASP A 72 0.77 -5.70 14.68
CA ASP A 72 1.05 -4.73 15.73
C ASP A 72 2.01 -3.61 15.29
N ARG A 73 2.68 -3.77 14.14
CA ARG A 73 3.57 -2.76 13.54
C ARG A 73 2.94 -1.96 12.40
N TYR A 74 1.65 -2.16 12.12
CA TYR A 74 0.98 -1.43 11.03
C TYR A 74 0.96 0.09 11.24
N ASP A 75 0.80 0.56 12.48
CA ASP A 75 0.84 1.99 12.77
C ASP A 75 2.23 2.59 12.54
N GLU A 76 3.29 1.86 12.92
CA GLU A 76 4.68 2.25 12.65
C GLU A 76 4.97 2.34 11.14
N ALA A 77 4.50 1.34 10.38
CA ALA A 77 4.63 1.30 8.93
C ALA A 77 3.89 2.46 8.23
N VAL A 78 2.65 2.71 8.64
CA VAL A 78 1.85 3.84 8.13
C VAL A 78 2.51 5.18 8.46
N ALA A 79 3.03 5.35 9.68
CA ALA A 79 3.75 6.56 10.06
C ALA A 79 5.01 6.78 9.19
N MET A 80 5.75 5.71 8.86
CA MET A 80 6.89 5.77 7.96
C MET A 80 6.49 6.20 6.55
N LEU A 81 5.40 5.65 6.00
CA LEU A 81 4.87 6.04 4.68
C LEU A 81 4.42 7.49 4.67
N LEU A 82 3.61 7.91 5.64
CA LEU A 82 3.16 9.29 5.77
C LEU A 82 4.33 10.27 5.83
N LYS A 83 5.38 9.93 6.57
CA LYS A 83 6.56 10.79 6.76
C LYS A 83 7.50 10.83 5.56
N HIS A 84 7.79 9.69 4.94
CA HIS A 84 8.88 9.56 3.97
C HIS A 84 8.40 9.25 2.55
N PHE A 85 7.34 8.46 2.39
CA PHE A 85 6.83 8.13 1.06
C PHE A 85 6.13 9.34 0.44
N THR A 86 5.22 9.99 1.16
CA THR A 86 4.45 11.13 0.61
C THR A 86 5.33 12.33 0.23
N ALA A 87 6.50 12.47 0.85
CA ALA A 87 7.45 13.54 0.58
C ALA A 87 8.25 13.31 -0.73
N ASP A 88 8.45 12.06 -1.12
CA ASP A 88 9.36 11.67 -2.20
C ASP A 88 8.66 11.03 -3.40
N GLU A 89 7.51 10.39 -3.21
CA GLU A 89 6.79 9.70 -4.27
C GLU A 89 6.21 10.71 -5.28
N PRO A 90 6.42 10.54 -6.60
CA PRO A 90 6.23 11.63 -7.55
C PRO A 90 4.80 12.19 -7.60
N PRO A 91 3.73 11.37 -7.75
CA PRO A 91 2.35 11.84 -7.58
C PRO A 91 2.10 12.62 -6.28
N CYS A 92 2.43 12.05 -5.11
CA CYS A 92 2.21 12.67 -3.80
C CYS A 92 2.94 14.00 -3.65
N LYS A 93 4.21 14.04 -4.06
CA LYS A 93 5.05 15.23 -4.02
C LYS A 93 4.55 16.31 -4.96
N HIS A 94 4.15 15.93 -6.17
CA HIS A 94 3.72 16.88 -7.20
C HIS A 94 2.42 17.59 -6.82
N ILE A 95 1.45 16.86 -6.26
CA ILE A 95 0.19 17.44 -5.79
C ILE A 95 0.28 18.02 -4.38
N GLU A 96 1.46 17.94 -3.75
CA GLU A 96 1.68 18.36 -2.38
C GLU A 96 0.65 17.76 -1.41
N VAL A 97 0.45 16.43 -1.44
CA VAL A 97 -0.66 15.72 -0.76
C VAL A 97 -0.80 16.06 0.73
N HIS A 98 0.30 16.44 1.39
CA HIS A 98 0.31 16.91 2.79
C HIS A 98 -0.51 18.19 3.04
N LYS A 99 -0.77 19.00 2.01
CA LYS A 99 -1.65 20.18 2.04
C LYS A 99 -3.14 19.81 1.90
N HIS A 100 -3.44 18.54 1.66
CA HIS A 100 -4.79 18.04 1.36
C HIS A 100 -5.19 16.92 2.34
N PRO A 101 -5.67 17.28 3.55
CA PRO A 101 -5.95 16.30 4.61
C PRO A 101 -6.93 15.20 4.22
N ALA A 102 -7.92 15.49 3.38
CA ALA A 102 -8.89 14.51 2.90
C ALA A 102 -8.23 13.45 1.98
N ALA A 103 -7.41 13.90 1.02
CA ALA A 103 -6.63 13.00 0.16
C ALA A 103 -5.59 12.19 0.94
N LEU A 104 -4.92 12.82 1.92
CA LEU A 104 -3.97 12.13 2.79
C LEU A 104 -4.66 11.04 3.63
N ALA A 105 -5.83 11.33 4.20
CA ALA A 105 -6.63 10.35 4.94
C ALA A 105 -7.15 9.22 4.03
N ALA A 106 -7.44 9.51 2.76
CA ALA A 106 -7.79 8.49 1.78
C ALA A 106 -6.62 7.57 1.44
N LEU A 107 -5.42 8.13 1.27
CA LEU A 107 -4.20 7.38 1.04
C LEU A 107 -3.83 6.49 2.25
N GLU A 108 -3.95 7.03 3.47
CA GLU A 108 -3.76 6.24 4.69
C GLU A 108 -4.75 5.07 4.77
N ARG A 109 -6.03 5.32 4.47
CA ARG A 109 -7.06 4.27 4.45
C ARG A 109 -6.75 3.19 3.42
N LEU A 110 -6.24 3.55 2.24
CA LEU A 110 -5.78 2.60 1.24
C LEU A 110 -4.68 1.69 1.80
N TRP A 111 -3.64 2.27 2.41
CA TRP A 111 -2.56 1.48 3.01
C TRP A 111 -3.06 0.57 4.13
N ARG A 112 -3.93 1.07 5.02
CA ARG A 112 -4.51 0.25 6.10
C ARG A 112 -5.34 -0.91 5.56
N GLY A 113 -6.11 -0.68 4.48
CA GLY A 113 -6.86 -1.73 3.80
C GLY A 113 -5.95 -2.82 3.21
N ALA A 114 -4.85 -2.43 2.57
CA ALA A 114 -3.87 -3.36 2.02
C ALA A 114 -3.11 -4.13 3.12
N LEU A 115 -2.67 -3.43 4.17
CA LEU A 115 -2.01 -4.04 5.34
C LEU A 115 -2.91 -5.08 6.01
N ALA A 116 -4.23 -4.83 6.12
CA ALA A 116 -5.17 -5.78 6.70
C ALA A 116 -5.22 -7.16 5.99
N GLN A 117 -4.69 -7.27 4.76
CA GLN A 117 -4.57 -8.54 4.05
C GLN A 117 -3.42 -9.43 4.56
N GLY A 118 -2.47 -8.88 5.35
CA GLY A 118 -1.40 -9.66 5.98
C GLY A 118 -0.32 -10.16 5.03
N VAL A 119 -0.22 -9.61 3.82
CA VAL A 119 0.76 -10.02 2.79
C VAL A 119 1.90 -9.03 2.60
N SER A 120 1.91 -7.94 3.37
CA SER A 120 2.94 -6.90 3.29
C SER A 120 4.24 -7.35 3.97
N VAL A 121 5.37 -6.80 3.52
CA VAL A 121 6.70 -7.14 4.04
C VAL A 121 7.42 -5.90 4.55
N ALA A 122 8.28 -6.11 5.54
CA ALA A 122 9.11 -5.08 6.14
C ALA A 122 10.58 -5.52 6.14
N CYS A 123 11.48 -4.55 5.96
CA CYS A 123 12.88 -4.72 6.28
C CYS A 123 13.12 -4.19 7.69
N VAL A 124 13.85 -4.95 8.50
CA VAL A 124 14.24 -4.58 9.86
C VAL A 124 15.73 -4.85 10.08
N VAL A 125 16.30 -4.28 11.14
CA VAL A 125 17.63 -4.66 11.62
C VAL A 125 17.61 -6.13 12.06
N ASP A 126 18.59 -6.92 11.62
CA ASP A 126 18.70 -8.33 11.99
C ASP A 126 19.48 -8.49 13.30
N ASP A 127 18.80 -8.14 14.39
CA ASP A 127 19.25 -8.32 15.77
C ASP A 127 18.24 -9.12 16.59
N ASP A 128 18.60 -9.38 17.86
CA ASP A 128 17.79 -10.11 18.84
C ASP A 128 16.86 -9.18 19.65
N ALA A 129 16.63 -7.94 19.20
CA ALA A 129 15.72 -7.03 19.90
C ALA A 129 14.27 -7.55 19.80
N GLU A 130 13.48 -7.33 20.86
CA GLU A 130 12.06 -7.69 20.88
C GLU A 130 11.26 -6.94 19.80
N ALA A 131 11.62 -5.68 19.55
CA ALA A 131 11.08 -4.84 18.49
C ALA A 131 12.24 -4.25 17.66
N PRO A 132 12.76 -4.99 16.67
CA PRO A 132 13.86 -4.53 15.82
C PRO A 132 13.47 -3.31 15.00
N GLU A 133 14.42 -2.39 14.79
CA GLU A 133 14.18 -1.13 14.09
C GLU A 133 13.60 -1.36 12.68
N LEU A 134 12.50 -0.67 12.36
CA LEU A 134 11.92 -0.68 11.02
C LEU A 134 12.79 0.14 10.05
N VAL A 135 13.29 -0.52 9.02
CA VAL A 135 14.20 0.06 8.02
C VAL A 135 13.45 0.48 6.77
N GLY A 136 12.44 -0.31 6.38
CA GLY A 136 11.60 -0.03 5.22
C GLY A 136 10.40 -0.95 5.15
N VAL A 137 9.41 -0.58 4.35
CA VAL A 137 8.14 -1.31 4.18
C VAL A 137 7.76 -1.35 2.72
N ASN A 138 7.16 -2.45 2.29
CA ASN A 138 6.41 -2.50 1.05
C ASN A 138 4.98 -2.96 1.36
N VAL A 139 4.02 -2.06 1.13
CA VAL A 139 2.59 -2.32 1.32
C VAL A 139 2.08 -3.07 0.11
N LEU A 140 1.68 -4.30 0.35
CA LEU A 140 1.25 -5.27 -0.65
C LEU A 140 -0.23 -5.58 -0.51
N ALA A 141 -0.85 -5.95 -1.63
CA ALA A 141 -2.20 -6.47 -1.68
C ALA A 141 -2.28 -7.59 -2.72
N VAL A 142 -3.23 -8.49 -2.54
CA VAL A 142 -3.63 -9.46 -3.57
C VAL A 142 -4.73 -8.81 -4.40
N ALA A 143 -4.49 -8.72 -5.70
CA ALA A 143 -5.49 -8.29 -6.68
C ALA A 143 -5.98 -9.51 -7.48
N GLY A 144 -7.26 -9.51 -7.82
CA GLY A 144 -7.95 -10.59 -8.52
C GLY A 144 -8.76 -10.11 -9.71
N ARG A 145 -9.36 -11.07 -10.42
CA ARG A 145 -10.27 -10.78 -11.55
C ARG A 145 -11.53 -10.04 -11.09
N GLU A 146 -12.06 -10.39 -9.91
CA GLU A 146 -13.25 -9.75 -9.34
C GLU A 146 -13.06 -8.26 -8.99
N ASP A 147 -11.83 -7.78 -8.80
CA ASP A 147 -11.57 -6.39 -8.38
C ASP A 147 -11.75 -5.37 -9.50
N LYS A 148 -11.94 -5.81 -10.75
CA LYS A 148 -11.91 -4.94 -11.94
C LYS A 148 -13.26 -4.35 -12.34
N ASP A 149 -14.34 -4.85 -11.75
CA ASP A 149 -15.69 -4.43 -12.14
C ASP A 149 -16.06 -3.04 -11.58
N GLU A 150 -15.36 -2.56 -10.56
CA GLU A 150 -15.61 -1.25 -9.95
C GLU A 150 -14.66 -0.18 -10.48
N VAL A 151 -15.19 0.72 -11.32
CA VAL A 151 -14.46 1.92 -11.75
C VAL A 151 -14.28 2.84 -10.56
N PHE A 152 -13.04 3.24 -10.27
CA PHE A 152 -12.76 4.17 -9.19
C PHE A 152 -13.45 5.53 -9.43
N GLN A 153 -14.16 6.03 -8.41
CA GLN A 153 -14.82 7.33 -8.40
C GLN A 153 -14.59 8.03 -7.06
N SER A 154 -14.36 9.34 -7.09
CA SER A 154 -14.15 10.17 -5.90
C SER A 154 -14.64 11.58 -6.16
N ASP A 155 -15.39 12.14 -5.21
CA ASP A 155 -15.81 13.55 -5.21
C ASP A 155 -14.69 14.49 -4.73
N ASP A 156 -13.64 13.96 -4.10
CA ASP A 156 -12.42 14.71 -3.78
C ASP A 156 -11.54 14.78 -5.04
N PRO A 157 -11.32 15.98 -5.63
CA PRO A 157 -10.58 16.13 -6.88
C PRO A 157 -9.08 15.84 -6.73
N VAL A 158 -8.50 16.04 -5.55
CA VAL A 158 -7.08 15.77 -5.31
C VAL A 158 -6.85 14.27 -5.18
N TRP A 159 -7.72 13.59 -4.43
CA TRP A 159 -7.69 12.14 -4.36
C TRP A 159 -8.01 11.50 -5.71
N ALA A 160 -8.97 12.05 -6.46
CA ALA A 160 -9.29 11.61 -7.80
C ALA A 160 -8.09 11.74 -8.75
N ALA A 161 -7.34 12.85 -8.69
CA ALA A 161 -6.13 13.04 -9.49
C ALA A 161 -5.02 12.06 -9.08
N LEU A 162 -4.78 11.86 -7.77
CA LEU A 162 -3.75 10.96 -7.26
C LEU A 162 -4.03 9.51 -7.61
N TYR A 163 -5.14 8.96 -7.09
CA TYR A 163 -5.44 7.55 -7.21
C TYR A 163 -6.04 7.20 -8.57
N GLY A 164 -6.74 8.12 -9.23
CA GLY A 164 -7.23 7.91 -10.59
C GLY A 164 -6.11 7.69 -11.60
N ALA A 165 -4.95 8.33 -11.43
CA ALA A 165 -3.77 8.05 -12.25
C ALA A 165 -3.22 6.64 -12.02
N VAL A 166 -3.15 6.20 -10.76
CA VAL A 166 -2.71 4.84 -10.40
C VAL A 166 -3.69 3.78 -10.92
N ASP A 167 -5.00 4.00 -10.78
CA ASP A 167 -6.05 3.12 -11.26
C ASP A 167 -6.03 3.01 -12.79
N LEU A 168 -5.88 4.14 -13.52
CA LEU A 168 -5.77 4.13 -14.97
C LEU A 168 -4.61 3.25 -15.44
N VAL A 169 -3.41 3.45 -14.88
CA VAL A 169 -2.22 2.67 -15.26
C VAL A 169 -2.44 1.20 -14.93
N SER A 170 -3.00 0.89 -13.76
CA SER A 170 -3.29 -0.48 -13.32
C SER A 170 -4.29 -1.21 -14.22
N ARG A 171 -5.23 -0.46 -14.83
CA ARG A 171 -6.24 -0.98 -15.77
C ARG A 171 -5.76 -1.04 -17.21
N SER A 172 -4.62 -0.44 -17.56
CA SER A 172 -4.12 -0.39 -18.94
C SER A 172 -3.76 -1.77 -19.52
N VAL A 173 -3.50 -2.75 -18.65
CA VAL A 173 -3.23 -4.14 -19.02
C VAL A 173 -4.03 -5.05 -18.11
N ASP A 174 -4.74 -6.01 -18.69
CA ASP A 174 -5.34 -7.08 -17.91
C ASP A 174 -4.27 -8.10 -17.50
N ILE A 175 -3.64 -7.90 -16.32
CA ILE A 175 -2.58 -8.80 -15.79
C ILE A 175 -3.08 -10.26 -15.69
N CYS A 176 -4.29 -10.46 -15.15
CA CYS A 176 -4.88 -11.79 -14.97
C CYS A 176 -5.13 -12.51 -16.30
N GLN A 177 -5.61 -11.80 -17.32
CA GLN A 177 -5.79 -12.34 -18.66
C GLN A 177 -4.44 -12.57 -19.34
N HIS A 178 -3.54 -11.60 -19.27
CA HIS A 178 -2.25 -11.61 -19.97
C HIS A 178 -1.36 -12.77 -19.49
N PHE A 179 -1.30 -13.02 -18.18
CA PHE A 179 -0.51 -14.11 -17.60
C PHE A 179 -1.32 -15.37 -17.27
N ALA A 180 -2.60 -15.41 -17.65
CA ALA A 180 -3.51 -16.52 -17.35
C ALA A 180 -3.56 -16.92 -15.85
N VAL A 181 -3.56 -15.91 -14.97
CA VAL A 181 -3.69 -16.09 -13.51
C VAL A 181 -5.05 -15.62 -13.00
N GLU A 182 -5.45 -16.11 -11.83
CA GLU A 182 -6.65 -15.63 -11.13
C GLU A 182 -6.36 -14.42 -10.24
N ARG A 183 -5.20 -14.44 -9.59
CA ARG A 183 -4.75 -13.47 -8.60
C ARG A 183 -3.27 -13.18 -8.76
N TYR A 184 -2.86 -11.97 -8.41
CA TYR A 184 -1.46 -11.55 -8.41
C TYR A 184 -1.17 -10.60 -7.25
N LEU A 185 0.10 -10.50 -6.88
CA LEU A 185 0.56 -9.57 -5.87
C LEU A 185 0.78 -8.19 -6.49
N THR A 186 0.17 -7.17 -5.90
CA THR A 186 0.37 -5.76 -6.24
C THR A 186 0.95 -4.97 -5.06
N ALA A 187 1.31 -3.71 -5.29
CA ALA A 187 1.89 -2.82 -4.29
C ALA A 187 1.23 -1.43 -4.30
N PHE A 188 1.09 -0.84 -3.10
CA PHE A 188 0.57 0.52 -2.91
C PHE A 188 1.59 1.47 -2.25
N GLY A 189 2.82 1.01 -2.00
CA GLY A 189 3.90 1.88 -1.57
C GLY A 189 5.12 1.11 -1.09
N LEU A 190 6.30 1.51 -1.56
CA LEU A 190 7.59 1.04 -1.05
C LEU A 190 8.34 2.24 -0.47
N VAL A 191 8.71 2.14 0.81
CA VAL A 191 9.43 3.20 1.52
C VAL A 191 10.65 2.63 2.22
N VAL A 192 11.75 3.38 2.16
CA VAL A 192 12.98 3.12 2.92
C VAL A 192 13.31 4.38 3.69
N ALA A 193 13.56 4.25 5.00
CA ALA A 193 13.91 5.39 5.83
C ALA A 193 15.21 6.05 5.32
N PRO A 194 15.30 7.40 5.31
CA PRO A 194 16.35 8.11 4.60
C PRO A 194 17.78 7.67 4.94
N GLN A 195 18.05 7.33 6.20
CA GLN A 195 19.37 6.90 6.67
C GLN A 195 19.84 5.58 6.06
N TYR A 196 18.92 4.75 5.55
CA TYR A 196 19.21 3.44 4.93
C TYR A 196 19.16 3.46 3.41
N ARG A 197 18.91 4.62 2.79
CA ARG A 197 18.93 4.76 1.33
C ARG A 197 20.35 4.58 0.78
N GLY A 198 20.44 4.07 -0.44
CA GLY A 198 21.73 3.69 -1.05
C GLY A 198 22.32 2.38 -0.53
N MET A 199 21.69 1.71 0.44
CA MET A 199 22.12 0.41 0.97
C MET A 199 21.42 -0.80 0.31
N ALA A 200 20.83 -0.59 -0.88
CA ALA A 200 20.06 -1.60 -1.62
C ALA A 200 18.80 -2.17 -0.92
N VAL A 201 18.38 -1.65 0.24
CA VAL A 201 17.19 -2.12 0.99
C VAL A 201 15.95 -2.29 0.11
N GLY A 202 15.62 -1.29 -0.73
CA GLY A 202 14.44 -1.37 -1.60
C GLY A 202 14.50 -2.54 -2.59
N LYS A 203 15.69 -2.84 -3.14
CA LYS A 203 15.90 -4.02 -4.01
C LYS A 203 15.66 -5.31 -3.22
N GLU A 204 16.19 -5.38 -2.01
CA GLU A 204 16.11 -6.58 -1.18
C GLU A 204 14.67 -6.87 -0.73
N ILE A 205 13.89 -5.82 -0.44
CA ILE A 205 12.44 -5.92 -0.19
C ILE A 205 11.70 -6.44 -1.44
N LEU A 206 12.05 -5.96 -2.63
CA LEU A 206 11.42 -6.40 -3.89
C LEU A 206 11.75 -7.85 -4.24
N LEU A 207 12.92 -8.36 -3.87
CA LEU A 207 13.33 -9.75 -4.10
C LEU A 207 12.68 -10.74 -3.12
N ALA A 208 12.10 -10.25 -2.02
CA ALA A 208 11.47 -11.07 -0.99
C ALA A 208 9.97 -11.33 -1.25
N ARG A 209 9.42 -10.78 -2.34
CA ARG A 209 8.01 -10.89 -2.71
C ARG A 209 7.82 -11.49 -4.09
#